data_AF-A0A0G4KRX6-F1
#
_entry.id   AF-A0A0G4KRX6-F1
#
_cell.length_a   1.000
_cell.length_b   1.000
_cell.length_c   1.000
_cell.angle_alpha   90.00
_cell.angle_beta   90.00
_cell.angle_gamma   90.00
#
_symmetry.space_group_name_H-M   'P 1'
#
loop_
_entity.id
_entity.type
_entity.pdbx_description
1 polymer ?
#
loop_
_entity_poly.entity_id
_entity_poly.type
_entity_poly.pdbx_seq_one_letter_code
_entity_poly.pdbx_strand_id
1 'polypeptide(L)'
;MSISLNPTNSNTFISGACDAFAKLWDIRAGKAVQTFAGHESDINAIQFFPDGHSFVTGSDDATCRLFDIRADRELNLYGSESILCSWDSLLKIWAY
;
A
#
# COMPACT_ATOMS: atom_id res chain seq x y z
N MET A 1 3.96 -10.56 -1.66
CA MET A 1 4.98 -9.85 -0.84
C MET A 1 5.56 -8.70 -1.64
N SER A 2 5.48 -7.47 -1.12
CA SER A 2 5.94 -6.25 -1.80
C SER A 2 6.49 -5.23 -0.78
N ILE A 3 7.34 -4.32 -1.26
CA ILE A 3 7.91 -3.21 -0.49
C ILE A 3 7.92 -1.93 -1.34
N SER A 4 7.66 -0.79 -0.72
CA SER A 4 7.71 0.52 -1.37
C SER A 4 8.39 1.55 -0.47
N LEU A 5 9.31 2.33 -1.02
CA LEU A 5 10.02 3.39 -0.29
C LEU A 5 9.21 4.69 -0.37
N ASN A 6 9.15 5.44 0.74
CA ASN A 6 8.50 6.73 0.73
C ASN A 6 9.33 7.74 -0.10
N PRO A 7 8.76 8.35 -1.15
CA PRO A 7 9.50 9.21 -2.06
C PRO A 7 9.90 10.56 -1.46
N THR A 8 9.21 11.03 -0.41
CA THR A 8 9.51 12.33 0.23
C THR A 8 10.17 12.17 1.61
N ASN A 9 10.06 11.00 2.23
CA ASN A 9 10.65 10.70 3.53
C ASN A 9 11.56 9.45 3.48
N SER A 10 12.87 9.68 3.40
CA SER A 10 13.87 8.61 3.34
C SER A 10 13.98 7.74 4.59
N ASN A 11 13.31 8.09 5.69
CA ASN A 11 13.31 7.28 6.92
C ASN A 11 12.14 6.31 7.01
N THR A 12 11.25 6.27 6.00
CA THR A 12 10.05 5.43 6.07
C THR A 12 9.83 4.59 4.81
N PHE A 13 9.26 3.41 4.99
CA PHE A 13 8.85 2.52 3.89
C PHE A 13 7.62 1.71 4.27
N ILE A 14 6.89 1.23 3.27
CA ILE A 14 5.75 0.32 3.44
C ILE A 14 6.16 -1.08 3.00
N SER A 15 5.78 -2.08 3.78
CA SER A 15 5.85 -3.49 3.39
C SER A 15 4.46 -4.12 3.43
N GLY A 16 4.22 -5.12 2.59
CA GLY A 16 3.00 -5.93 2.61
C GLY A 16 3.33 -7.38 2.32
N ALA A 17 2.70 -8.28 3.07
CA ALA A 17 3.02 -9.70 3.09
C ALA A 17 1.74 -10.58 3.14
N CYS A 18 1.95 -11.88 3.32
CA CYS A 18 0.91 -12.91 3.37
C CYS A 18 -0.01 -12.82 4.61
N ASP A 19 0.18 -11.81 5.47
CA ASP A 19 -0.70 -11.54 6.60
C ASP A 19 -1.85 -10.60 6.23
N ALA A 20 -2.00 -10.24 4.95
CA ALA A 20 -3.00 -9.28 4.43
C ALA A 20 -2.89 -7.86 5.02
N PHE A 21 -1.80 -7.56 5.74
CA PHE A 21 -1.55 -6.25 6.33
C PHE A 21 -0.45 -5.51 5.57
N ALA A 22 -0.67 -4.21 5.34
CA ALA A 22 0.43 -3.31 5.00
C ALA A 22 0.96 -2.67 6.29
N LYS A 23 2.29 -2.48 6.39
CA LYS A 23 2.94 -1.91 7.57
C LYS A 23 3.86 -0.77 7.17
N LEU A 24 3.75 0.36 7.85
CA LEU A 24 4.69 1.46 7.76
C LEU A 24 5.79 1.25 8.78
N TRP A 25 7.02 1.39 8.32
CA TRP A 25 8.22 1.23 9.13
C TRP A 25 8.96 2.55 9.25
N ASP A 26 9.46 2.83 10.44
CA ASP A 26 10.48 3.85 10.67
C ASP A 26 11.84 3.16 10.74
N ILE A 27 12.71 3.50 9.77
CA ILE A 27 14.05 2.93 9.62
C ILE A 27 14.94 3.28 10.82
N ARG A 28 14.82 4.50 11.36
CA ARG A 28 15.66 4.94 12.49
C ARG A 28 15.24 4.27 13.78
N ALA A 29 13.93 4.09 13.98
CA ALA A 29 13.39 3.42 15.15
C ALA A 29 13.49 1.88 15.04
N GLY A 30 13.68 1.34 13.83
CA GLY A 30 13.78 -0.09 13.57
C GLY A 30 12.49 -0.87 13.86
N LYS A 31 11.34 -0.21 13.77
CA LYS A 31 10.04 -0.81 14.12
C LYS A 31 8.91 -0.35 13.20
N ALA A 32 7.87 -1.17 13.12
CA ALA A 32 6.62 -0.79 12.52
C ALA A 32 5.97 0.31 13.39
N VAL A 33 5.59 1.41 12.76
CA VAL A 33 4.92 2.54 13.41
C VAL A 33 3.41 2.51 13.17
N GLN A 34 2.96 1.82 12.12
CA GLN A 34 1.55 1.76 11.73
C GLN A 34 1.25 0.48 10.97
N THR A 35 0.04 -0.03 11.13
CA THR A 35 -0.45 -1.23 10.45
C THR A 35 -1.79 -0.92 9.81
N PHE A 36 -1.90 -1.17 8.51
CA PHE A 36 -3.07 -0.96 7.70
C PHE A 36 -3.73 -2.31 7.44
N ALA A 37 -4.91 -2.47 8.01
CA ALA A 37 -5.77 -3.62 7.82
C ALA A 37 -6.79 -3.34 6.73
N GLY A 38 -7.36 -4.41 6.17
CA GLY A 38 -8.48 -4.29 5.26
C GLY A 38 -8.57 -5.46 4.30
N HIS A 39 -7.44 -5.84 3.70
CA HIS A 39 -7.42 -6.94 2.74
C HIS A 39 -7.78 -8.27 3.38
N GLU A 40 -8.44 -9.13 2.61
CA GLU A 40 -8.85 -10.48 3.01
C GLU A 40 -7.87 -11.55 2.52
N SER A 41 -6.88 -11.15 1.71
CA SER A 41 -5.85 -12.02 1.12
C SER A 41 -4.50 -11.30 0.99
N ASP A 42 -3.50 -12.04 0.51
CA ASP A 42 -2.11 -11.59 0.37
C ASP A 42 -1.97 -10.27 -0.39
N ILE A 43 -1.13 -9.37 0.13
CA ILE A 43 -0.75 -8.15 -0.58
C ILE A 43 0.39 -8.46 -1.56
N ASN A 44 0.12 -8.24 -2.83
CA ASN A 44 1.02 -8.54 -3.94
C ASN A 44 1.70 -7.31 -4.52
N ALA A 45 1.08 -6.14 -4.41
CA ALA A 45 1.64 -4.90 -4.93
C ALA A 45 1.42 -3.73 -3.96
N ILE A 46 2.39 -2.82 -3.91
CA ILE A 46 2.34 -1.60 -3.09
C ILE A 46 3.00 -0.47 -3.86
N GLN A 47 2.36 0.70 -3.89
CA GLN A 47 2.93 1.88 -4.52
C GLN A 47 2.61 3.14 -3.72
N PHE A 48 3.66 3.88 -3.35
CA PHE A 48 3.54 5.25 -2.85
C PHE A 48 3.12 6.21 -3.96
N PHE A 49 2.28 7.18 -3.60
CA PHE A 49 2.09 8.36 -4.43
C PHE A 49 3.27 9.33 -4.28
N PRO A 50 3.49 10.22 -5.29
CA PRO A 50 4.53 11.25 -5.23
C PRO A 50 4.40 12.20 -4.03
N ASP A 51 3.21 12.27 -3.43
CA ASP A 51 2.91 13.08 -2.26
C ASP A 51 3.60 12.58 -0.96
N GLY A 52 4.07 11.32 -0.96
CA GLY A 52 4.74 10.63 0.14
C GLY A 52 3.91 10.43 1.41
N HIS A 53 2.59 10.61 1.35
CA HIS A 53 1.69 10.31 2.47
C HIS A 53 0.55 9.37 2.09
N SER A 54 0.28 9.21 0.80
CA SER A 54 -0.70 8.26 0.29
C SER A 54 -0.03 7.06 -0.36
N PHE A 55 -0.67 5.89 -0.32
CA PHE A 55 -0.23 4.71 -1.07
C PHE A 55 -1.39 3.79 -1.43
N VAL A 56 -1.23 3.01 -2.49
CA VAL A 56 -2.17 1.95 -2.89
C VAL A 56 -1.57 0.57 -2.65
N THR A 57 -2.41 -0.35 -2.23
CA THR A 57 -2.12 -1.78 -2.17
C THR A 57 -3.02 -2.56 -3.12
N GLY A 58 -2.49 -3.62 -3.72
CA GLY A 58 -3.27 -4.60 -4.50
C GLY A 58 -3.12 -5.99 -3.88
N SER A 59 -4.24 -6.72 -3.79
CA SER A 59 -4.33 -8.03 -3.14
C SER A 59 -5.01 -9.08 -4.02
N ASP A 60 -4.75 -10.35 -3.71
CA ASP A 60 -5.46 -11.49 -4.30
C ASP A 60 -6.95 -11.56 -3.91
N ASP A 61 -7.42 -10.69 -3.00
CA ASP A 61 -8.85 -10.52 -2.70
C ASP A 61 -9.62 -9.77 -3.81
N ALA A 62 -8.98 -9.53 -4.94
CA ALA A 62 -9.50 -8.79 -6.10
C ALA A 62 -9.83 -7.32 -5.81
N THR A 63 -9.26 -6.73 -4.75
CA THR A 63 -9.42 -5.32 -4.41
C THR A 63 -8.09 -4.56 -4.44
N CYS A 64 -8.21 -3.26 -4.73
CA CYS A 64 -7.16 -2.28 -4.47
C CYS A 64 -7.63 -1.34 -3.36
N ARG A 65 -6.74 -0.99 -2.42
CA ARG A 65 -7.07 -0.08 -1.31
C ARG A 65 -6.13 1.10 -1.29
N LEU A 66 -6.69 2.29 -1.11
CA LEU A 66 -5.96 3.54 -0.94
C LEU A 66 -5.89 3.89 0.53
N PHE A 67 -4.69 4.15 1.02
CA PHE A 67 -4.42 4.54 2.40
C PHE A 67 -3.73 5.89 2.46
N ASP A 68 -3.96 6.61 3.55
CA ASP A 68 -3.20 7.80 3.93
C ASP A 68 -2.59 7.59 5.32
N ILE A 69 -1.28 7.79 5.39
CA ILE A 69 -0.46 7.63 6.58
C ILE A 69 -0.90 8.62 7.67
N ARG A 70 -1.30 9.84 7.31
CA ARG A 70 -1.68 10.90 8.25
C ARG A 70 -3.06 10.68 8.86
N ALA A 71 -3.95 10.05 8.09
CA ALA A 71 -5.33 9.82 8.50
C ALA A 71 -5.49 8.59 9.40
N ASP A 72 -4.45 7.76 9.51
CA ASP A 72 -4.47 6.46 10.21
C ASP A 72 -5.64 5.55 9.83
N ARG A 73 -6.08 5.64 8.56
CA ARG A 73 -7.20 4.85 8.05
C ARG A 73 -7.16 4.67 6.54
N GLU A 74 -7.93 3.68 6.09
CA GLU A 74 -8.30 3.51 4.68
C GLU A 74 -9.09 4.74 4.19
N LEU A 75 -8.70 5.27 3.04
CA LEU A 75 -9.36 6.40 2.42
C LEU A 75 -10.42 5.96 1.41
N ASN A 76 -10.12 4.94 0.59
CA ASN A 76 -11.03 4.43 -0.44
C ASN A 76 -10.76 2.95 -0.76
N LEU A 77 -11.84 2.22 -1.08
CA LEU A 77 -11.83 0.86 -1.61
C LEU A 77 -12.16 0.90 -3.11
N TYR A 78 -11.32 0.28 -3.92
CA TYR A 78 -11.51 0.15 -5.36
C TYR A 78 -11.67 -1.33 -5.70
N GLY A 79 -12.82 -1.70 -6.27
CA GLY A 79 -13.00 -3.03 -6.86
C GLY A 79 -12.20 -3.20 -8.15
N SER A 80 -12.16 -4.43 -8.67
CA SER A 80 -11.42 -4.84 -9.87
C SER A 80 -11.68 -3.99 -11.13
N GLU A 81 -12.73 -3.19 -11.15
CA GLU A 81 -13.13 -2.35 -12.30
C GLU A 81 -12.50 -0.94 -12.28
N SER A 82 -11.88 -0.50 -11.17
CA SER A 82 -11.47 0.90 -11.00
C SER A 82 -9.96 1.15 -11.04
N ILE A 83 -9.13 0.15 -10.75
CA ILE A 83 -7.67 0.24 -10.81
C ILE A 83 -7.15 -1.09 -11.37
N LEU A 84 -6.46 -1.06 -12.51
CA LEU A 84 -5.87 -2.28 -13.09
C LEU A 84 -4.55 -2.59 -12.36
N CYS A 85 -4.64 -3.37 -11.29
CA CYS A 85 -3.49 -4.14 -10.80
C CYS A 85 -3.21 -5.25 -11.82
N SER A 86 -2.17 -5.06 -12.64
CA SER A 86 -1.78 -6.03 -13.66
C SER A 86 -1.07 -7.22 -13.02
N TRP A 87 -1.28 -8.42 -13.58
CA TRP A 87 -0.71 -9.70 -13.11
C TRP A 87 0.84 -9.74 -13.25
N ASP A 88 1.44 -8.75 -13.90
CA ASP A 88 2.89 -8.56 -14.05
C ASP A 88 3.56 -7.92 -12.82
N SER A 89 2.89 -7.92 -11.65
CA SER A 89 3.40 -7.35 -10.38
C SER A 89 3.60 -5.83 -10.41
N LEU A 90 3.18 -5.15 -11.48
CA LEU A 90 3.23 -3.69 -11.60
C LEU A 90 1.83 -3.12 -11.36
N LEU A 91 1.66 -2.46 -10.21
CA LEU A 91 0.53 -1.56 -10.01
C LEU A 91 0.68 -0.39 -10.99
N LYS A 92 -0.26 -0.23 -11.92
CA LYS A 92 -0.33 0.92 -12.84
C LYS A 92 -1.57 1.73 -12.49
N ILE A 93 -1.37 2.78 -11.70
CA ILE A 93 -2.44 3.70 -11.32
C ILE A 93 -2.65 4.68 -12.49
N TRP A 94 -3.83 4.66 -13.10
CA TRP A 94 -4.31 5.74 -13.96
C TRP A 94 -5.37 6.51 -13.20
N ALA A 95 -5.11 7.78 -12.90
CA ALA A 95 -6.16 8.71 -12.50
C ALA A 95 -6.74 9.32 -13.78
N TYR A 96 -8.06 9.30 -13.93
CA TYR A 96 -8.78 10.10 -14.93
C TYR A 96 -9.08 11.50 -14.41
#